data_AF-A0A955TTE2-F1
#
_entry.id   AF-A0A955TTE2-F1
#
_cell.length_a   1.000
_cell.length_b   1.000
_cell.length_c   1.000
_cell.angle_alpha   90.00
_cell.angle_beta   90.00
_cell.angle_gamma   90.00
#
_symmetry.space_group_name_H-M   'P 1'
#
loop_
_entity.id
_entity.type
_entity.pdbx_description
1 polymer ?
#
loop_
_entity_poly.entity_id
_entity_poly.type
_entity_poly.pdbx_seq_one_letter_code
_entity_poly.pdbx_strand_id
1 'polypeptide(L)'
;DEDVKALYLGDSGLTMGFSAPVYVDGDLIGYWSNRVKFSLVEEIVQDAYQELKSAGWPGSEITLMGDKGQVIVDYDPSNQGTEGMTHDFENVLFKLNLAEKGVGTAKAAVAGQSGYEMALHARKNIYQMGGYAHLTGALGFPGMNWSVLVRIPKDQATAA
;
A
#
# COMPACT_ATOMS: atom_id res chain seq x y z
N ASP A 1 2.49 8.86 17.87
CA ASP A 1 3.77 9.30 18.43
C ASP A 1 3.79 10.81 18.27
N GLU A 2 3.55 11.54 19.35
CA GLU A 2 3.37 13.00 19.30
C GLU A 2 4.68 13.74 18.99
N ASP A 3 5.82 13.19 19.45
CA ASP A 3 7.13 13.76 19.16
C ASP A 3 7.46 13.63 17.66
N VAL A 4 7.16 12.49 17.06
CA VAL A 4 7.34 12.28 15.62
C VAL A 4 6.40 13.17 14.79
N LYS A 5 5.14 13.34 15.22
CA LYS A 5 4.21 14.27 14.57
C LYS A 5 4.69 15.71 14.65
N ALA A 6 5.25 16.12 15.79
CA ALA A 6 5.79 17.48 15.97
C ALA A 6 6.97 17.79 15.05
N LEU A 7 7.73 16.78 14.60
CA LEU A 7 8.81 16.93 13.62
C LEU A 7 8.30 17.11 12.18
N TYR A 8 7.05 16.75 11.91
CA TYR A 8 6.45 16.74 10.57
C TYR A 8 5.15 17.56 10.52
N LEU A 9 5.24 18.83 10.94
CA LEU A 9 4.11 19.76 10.94
C LEU A 9 3.49 19.92 9.55
N GLY A 10 2.17 19.78 9.45
CA GLY A 10 1.41 19.88 8.19
C GLY A 10 1.32 18.59 7.37
N ASP A 11 1.91 17.50 7.85
CA ASP A 11 1.76 16.15 7.28
C ASP A 11 0.67 15.37 8.05
N SER A 12 0.21 14.27 7.47
CA SER A 12 -0.63 13.24 8.09
C SER A 12 -0.05 12.63 9.37
N GLY A 13 1.27 12.80 9.59
CA GLY A 13 2.02 12.15 10.66
C GLY A 13 2.32 10.67 10.38
N LEU A 14 2.00 10.19 9.17
CA LEU A 14 2.29 8.83 8.75
C LEU A 14 3.79 8.66 8.56
N THR A 15 4.36 7.65 9.23
CA THR A 15 5.80 7.38 9.19
C THR A 15 6.07 5.88 9.19
N MET A 16 7.18 5.49 8.59
CA MET A 16 7.75 4.15 8.76
C MET A 16 8.86 4.22 9.81
N GLY A 17 8.87 3.24 10.71
CA GLY A 17 9.92 3.07 11.72
C GLY A 17 10.77 1.85 11.42
N PHE A 18 12.09 2.02 11.42
CA PHE A 18 13.03 0.91 11.45
C PHE A 18 13.77 0.93 12.78
N SER A 19 13.69 -0.16 13.54
CA SER A 19 14.32 -0.26 14.86
C SER A 19 15.25 -1.48 14.94
N ALA A 20 16.42 -1.29 15.52
CA ALA A 20 17.40 -2.35 15.75
C ALA A 20 17.87 -2.32 17.22
N PRO A 21 18.02 -3.49 17.88
CA PRO A 21 18.59 -3.57 19.22
C PRO A 21 20.08 -3.21 19.19
N VAL A 22 20.56 -2.55 20.26
CA VAL A 22 21.96 -2.19 20.46
C VAL A 22 22.48 -2.95 21.68
N TYR A 23 23.62 -3.64 21.53
CA TYR A 23 24.22 -4.46 22.56
C TYR A 23 25.60 -3.94 22.98
N VAL A 24 25.93 -4.08 24.25
CA VAL A 24 27.29 -3.91 24.81
C VAL A 24 27.60 -5.14 25.63
N ASP A 25 28.72 -5.81 25.35
CA ASP A 25 29.14 -7.05 26.02
C ASP A 25 28.07 -8.17 26.05
N GLY A 26 27.19 -8.19 25.05
CA GLY A 26 26.08 -9.16 24.95
C GLY A 26 24.80 -8.72 25.64
N ASP A 27 24.84 -7.65 26.44
CA ASP A 27 23.68 -7.09 27.11
C ASP A 27 22.97 -6.07 26.22
N LEU A 28 21.64 -6.20 26.11
CA LEU A 28 20.79 -5.24 25.41
C LEU A 28 20.74 -3.93 26.19
N ILE A 29 21.31 -2.86 25.63
CA ILE A 29 21.36 -1.53 26.26
C ILE A 29 20.31 -0.56 25.71
N GLY A 30 19.66 -0.89 24.59
CA GLY A 30 18.62 -0.06 24.01
C GLY A 30 18.26 -0.44 22.58
N TYR A 31 17.47 0.43 21.95
CA TYR A 31 17.06 0.30 20.55
C TYR A 31 17.38 1.60 19.81
N TRP A 32 18.04 1.47 18.66
CA TRP A 32 18.16 2.55 17.70
C TRP A 32 16.93 2.53 16.79
N SER A 33 16.23 3.66 16.65
CA SER A 33 15.05 3.77 15.78
C SER A 33 15.20 4.94 14.81
N ASN A 34 15.01 4.66 13.52
CA ASN A 34 14.91 5.67 12.46
C ASN A 34 13.45 5.85 12.06
N ARG A 35 13.00 7.09 11.86
CA ARG A 35 11.67 7.41 11.34
C ARG A 35 11.79 8.07 9.98
N VAL A 36 11.15 7.49 8.98
CA VAL A 36 11.09 8.01 7.61
C VAL A 36 9.67 8.47 7.32
N LYS A 37 9.53 9.61 6.64
CA LYS A 37 8.22 10.07 6.15
C LYS A 37 7.62 9.02 5.22
N PHE A 38 6.33 8.77 5.38
CA PHE A 38 5.64 7.81 4.54
C PHE A 38 5.47 8.30 3.09
N SER A 39 5.63 9.62 2.86
CA SER A 39 5.62 10.22 1.52
C SER A 39 6.58 9.54 0.53
N LEU A 40 7.68 8.97 0.98
CA LEU A 40 8.59 8.20 0.11
C LEU A 40 7.91 6.97 -0.52
N VAL A 41 7.06 6.27 0.24
CA VAL A 41 6.29 5.13 -0.26
C VAL A 41 5.19 5.63 -1.20
N GLU A 42 4.57 6.75 -0.85
CA GLU A 42 3.51 7.38 -1.63
C GLU A 42 4.02 7.85 -3.00
N GLU A 43 5.20 8.46 -3.06
CA GLU A 43 5.88 8.86 -4.30
C GLU A 43 6.07 7.66 -5.23
N ILE A 44 6.55 6.52 -4.72
CA ILE A 44 6.69 5.28 -5.52
C ILE A 44 5.34 4.82 -6.10
N VAL A 45 4.27 4.91 -5.30
CA VAL A 45 2.92 4.54 -5.75
C VAL A 45 2.40 5.51 -6.81
N GLN A 46 2.63 6.81 -6.62
CA GLN A 46 2.23 7.84 -7.57
C GLN A 46 2.98 7.70 -8.90
N ASP A 47 4.30 7.47 -8.86
CA ASP A 47 5.13 7.25 -10.04
C ASP A 47 4.64 6.02 -10.83
N ALA A 48 4.39 4.90 -10.14
CA ALA A 48 3.84 3.69 -10.76
C ALA A 48 2.47 3.94 -11.42
N TYR A 49 1.62 4.76 -10.81
CA TYR A 49 0.36 5.16 -11.45
C TYR A 49 0.59 6.04 -12.69
N GLN A 50 1.51 7.00 -12.65
CA GLN A 50 1.80 7.86 -13.80
C GLN A 50 2.35 7.04 -14.98
N GLU A 51 3.13 6.00 -14.72
CA GLU A 51 3.54 5.02 -15.74
C GLU A 51 2.35 4.28 -16.34
N LEU A 52 1.45 3.72 -15.52
CA LEU A 52 0.23 3.04 -15.97
C LEU A 52 -0.66 3.96 -16.81
N LYS A 53 -0.88 5.19 -16.34
CA LYS A 53 -1.66 6.22 -17.04
C LYS A 53 -1.03 6.54 -18.39
N SER A 54 0.29 6.74 -18.44
CA SER A 54 1.04 7.00 -19.68
C SER A 54 1.00 5.83 -20.65
N ALA A 55 0.87 4.60 -20.14
CA ALA A 55 0.68 3.38 -20.93
C ALA A 55 -0.77 3.16 -21.40
N GLY A 56 -1.69 4.09 -21.16
CA GLY A 56 -3.08 4.03 -21.63
C GLY A 56 -4.09 3.51 -20.60
N TRP A 57 -3.70 3.40 -19.33
CA TRP A 57 -4.54 2.87 -18.24
C TRP A 57 -4.90 3.93 -17.19
N PRO A 58 -5.55 5.06 -17.55
CA PRO A 58 -5.81 6.16 -16.63
C PRO A 58 -6.77 5.81 -15.48
N GLY A 59 -7.57 4.75 -15.65
CA GLY A 59 -8.49 4.26 -14.62
C GLY A 59 -7.83 3.35 -13.59
N SER A 60 -6.52 3.16 -13.65
CA SER A 60 -5.77 2.30 -12.72
C SER A 60 -5.88 2.80 -11.28
N GLU A 61 -5.90 1.86 -10.36
CA GLU A 61 -5.80 2.13 -8.92
C GLU A 61 -4.74 1.20 -8.30
N ILE A 62 -4.02 1.72 -7.32
CA ILE A 62 -2.96 1.01 -6.62
C ILE A 62 -3.28 1.02 -5.14
N THR A 63 -3.21 -0.14 -4.51
CA THR A 63 -3.45 -0.30 -3.07
C THR A 63 -2.30 -1.05 -2.44
N LEU A 64 -1.70 -0.43 -1.43
CA LEU A 64 -0.74 -1.10 -0.56
C LEU A 64 -1.48 -1.61 0.67
N MET A 65 -1.27 -2.87 1.01
CA MET A 65 -1.89 -3.52 2.15
C MET A 65 -0.84 -4.03 3.13
N GLY A 66 -1.22 -4.09 4.40
CA GLY A 66 -0.45 -4.75 5.43
C GLY A 66 -0.60 -6.27 5.41
N ASP A 67 -0.03 -6.89 6.44
CA ASP A 67 0.09 -8.33 6.65
C ASP A 67 -1.25 -9.09 6.67
N LYS A 68 -2.36 -8.43 6.96
CA LYS A 68 -3.70 -9.06 7.03
C LYS A 68 -4.65 -8.53 5.95
N GLY A 69 -4.19 -7.68 5.04
CA GLY A 69 -5.02 -7.07 4.01
C GLY A 69 -5.66 -5.73 4.41
N GLN A 70 -5.30 -5.17 5.56
CA GLN A 70 -5.65 -3.80 5.94
C GLN A 70 -4.98 -2.80 4.99
N VAL A 71 -5.73 -1.82 4.51
CA VAL A 71 -5.22 -0.82 3.57
C VAL A 71 -4.25 0.13 4.27
N ILE A 72 -3.07 0.33 3.67
CA ILE A 72 -2.03 1.26 4.12
C ILE A 72 -1.93 2.46 3.16
N VAL A 73 -2.05 2.21 1.86
CA VAL A 73 -2.18 3.25 0.82
C VAL A 73 -3.39 2.91 -0.02
N ASP A 74 -4.24 3.91 -0.25
CA ASP A 74 -5.37 3.83 -1.16
C ASP A 74 -5.21 4.89 -2.24
N TYR A 75 -4.69 4.50 -3.40
CA TYR A 75 -4.47 5.42 -4.50
C TYR A 75 -5.43 5.10 -5.66
N ASP A 76 -6.52 5.84 -5.71
CA ASP A 76 -7.60 5.66 -6.68
C ASP A 76 -8.07 7.03 -7.19
N PRO A 77 -7.30 7.67 -8.10
CA PRO A 77 -7.59 9.02 -8.55
C PRO A 77 -8.97 9.20 -9.19
N SER A 78 -9.47 8.15 -9.84
CA SER A 78 -10.78 8.15 -10.48
C SER A 78 -11.92 8.24 -9.47
N ASN A 79 -11.79 7.58 -8.32
CA ASN A 79 -12.79 7.67 -7.24
C ASN A 79 -12.57 8.90 -6.35
N GLN A 80 -11.32 9.30 -6.13
CA GLN A 80 -10.95 10.40 -5.25
C GLN A 80 -11.14 11.78 -5.90
N GLY A 81 -11.19 11.84 -7.24
CA GLY A 81 -11.32 13.08 -7.99
C GLY A 81 -10.06 13.95 -7.98
N THR A 82 -8.92 13.37 -7.58
CA THR A 82 -7.62 14.04 -7.50
C THR A 82 -6.49 13.04 -7.73
N GLU A 83 -5.40 13.49 -8.35
CA GLU A 83 -4.13 12.72 -8.44
C GLU A 83 -3.16 13.07 -7.29
N GLY A 84 -3.57 13.95 -6.37
CA GLY A 84 -2.87 14.15 -5.11
C GLY A 84 -3.09 12.96 -4.18
N MET A 85 -2.06 12.63 -3.38
CA MET A 85 -2.21 11.62 -2.33
C MET A 85 -3.27 12.06 -1.32
N THR A 86 -4.13 11.12 -0.89
CA THR A 86 -5.18 11.37 0.09
C THR A 86 -5.08 10.41 1.27
N HIS A 87 -5.50 10.86 2.46
CA HIS A 87 -5.39 10.08 3.69
C HIS A 87 -6.73 10.00 4.43
N ASP A 88 -7.60 9.06 4.02
CA ASP A 88 -8.83 8.77 4.76
C ASP A 88 -8.56 7.78 5.90
N PHE A 89 -8.11 8.30 7.05
CA PHE A 89 -7.90 7.52 8.28
C PHE A 89 -9.20 7.14 9.00
N GLU A 90 -10.31 7.80 8.69
CA GLU A 90 -11.58 7.56 9.35
C GLU A 90 -12.22 6.25 8.86
N ASN A 91 -12.13 5.98 7.55
CA ASN A 91 -12.85 4.88 6.91
C ASN A 91 -11.96 3.90 6.16
N VAL A 92 -10.78 4.30 5.68
CA VAL A 92 -9.98 3.49 4.74
C VAL A 92 -8.67 3.03 5.37
N LEU A 93 -7.73 3.95 5.60
CA LEU A 93 -6.38 3.64 6.05
C LEU A 93 -6.42 2.98 7.43
N PHE A 94 -5.85 1.79 7.53
CA PHE A 94 -5.82 0.95 8.73
C PHE A 94 -7.20 0.50 9.25
N LYS A 95 -8.28 0.77 8.53
CA LYS A 95 -9.67 0.39 8.90
C LYS A 95 -10.27 -0.60 7.93
N LEU A 96 -10.16 -0.33 6.63
CA LEU A 96 -10.66 -1.20 5.58
C LEU A 96 -9.70 -2.37 5.40
N ASN A 97 -10.23 -3.60 5.50
CA ASN A 97 -9.51 -4.82 5.19
C ASN A 97 -10.10 -5.50 3.96
N LEU A 98 -9.34 -5.54 2.86
CA LEU A 98 -9.83 -6.10 1.59
C LEU A 98 -9.91 -7.63 1.60
N ALA A 99 -9.02 -8.30 2.33
CA ALA A 99 -9.04 -9.75 2.46
C ALA A 99 -10.27 -10.21 3.25
N GLU A 100 -10.59 -9.53 4.35
CA GLU A 100 -11.82 -9.77 5.13
C GLU A 100 -13.09 -9.44 4.34
N LYS A 101 -13.06 -8.40 3.49
CA LYS A 101 -14.16 -8.05 2.58
C LYS A 101 -14.33 -9.02 1.41
N GLY A 102 -13.48 -10.05 1.30
CA GLY A 102 -13.67 -11.12 0.31
C GLY A 102 -13.02 -10.89 -1.04
N VAL A 103 -12.19 -9.84 -1.21
CA VAL A 103 -11.51 -9.57 -2.47
C VAL A 103 -10.47 -10.66 -2.73
N GLY A 104 -10.62 -11.39 -3.84
CA GLY A 104 -9.78 -12.57 -4.15
C GLY A 104 -8.29 -12.23 -4.27
N THR A 105 -7.94 -11.20 -5.05
CA THR A 105 -6.57 -10.70 -5.20
C THR A 105 -5.94 -10.33 -3.86
N ALA A 106 -6.71 -9.72 -2.96
CA ALA A 106 -6.26 -9.37 -1.63
C ALA A 106 -5.95 -10.61 -0.79
N LYS A 107 -6.84 -11.61 -0.80
CA LYS A 107 -6.63 -12.89 -0.10
C LYS A 107 -5.40 -13.63 -0.61
N ALA A 108 -5.24 -13.70 -1.94
CA ALA A 108 -4.10 -14.36 -2.56
C ALA A 108 -2.78 -13.66 -2.21
N ALA A 109 -2.73 -12.33 -2.30
CA ALA A 109 -1.54 -11.55 -1.96
C ALA A 109 -1.15 -11.69 -0.49
N VAL A 110 -2.11 -11.61 0.42
CA VAL A 110 -1.89 -11.83 1.87
C VAL A 110 -1.42 -13.26 2.16
N ALA A 111 -1.85 -14.24 1.36
CA ALA A 111 -1.38 -15.62 1.45
C ALA A 111 0.03 -15.85 0.85
N GLY A 112 0.75 -14.78 0.51
CA GLY A 112 2.11 -14.86 -0.03
C GLY A 112 2.19 -15.11 -1.54
N GLN A 113 1.06 -15.06 -2.25
CA GLN A 113 1.02 -15.34 -3.68
C GLN A 113 1.24 -14.08 -4.51
N SER A 114 1.57 -14.27 -5.79
CA SER A 114 1.60 -13.22 -6.80
C SER A 114 0.95 -13.74 -8.08
N GLY A 115 0.27 -12.86 -8.81
CA GLY A 115 -0.47 -13.25 -9.99
C GLY A 115 -1.44 -12.17 -10.43
N TYR A 116 -2.45 -12.58 -11.19
CA TYR A 116 -3.55 -11.72 -11.61
C TYR A 116 -4.86 -12.50 -11.62
N GLU A 117 -5.96 -11.81 -11.41
CA GLU A 117 -7.30 -12.35 -11.61
C GLU A 117 -8.31 -11.23 -11.88
N MET A 118 -9.46 -11.60 -12.42
CA MET A 118 -10.60 -10.70 -12.48
C MET A 118 -11.38 -10.81 -11.17
N ALA A 119 -11.55 -9.69 -10.46
CA ALA A 119 -12.23 -9.65 -9.17
C ALA A 119 -13.26 -8.50 -9.13
N LEU A 120 -14.28 -8.67 -8.29
CA LEU A 120 -15.27 -7.62 -8.01
C LEU A 120 -14.67 -6.58 -7.06
N HIS A 121 -14.70 -5.31 -7.44
CA HIS A 121 -14.22 -4.20 -6.62
C HIS A 121 -15.14 -3.97 -5.42
N ALA A 122 -14.60 -4.10 -4.20
CA ALA A 122 -15.40 -4.07 -2.96
C ALA A 122 -16.16 -2.76 -2.72
N ARG A 123 -15.69 -1.62 -3.25
CA ARG A 123 -16.32 -0.30 -3.04
C ARG A 123 -17.10 0.22 -4.24
N LYS A 124 -16.63 -0.10 -5.45
CA LYS A 124 -17.20 0.41 -6.72
C LYS A 124 -18.24 -0.55 -7.30
N ASN A 125 -18.23 -1.80 -6.85
CA ASN A 125 -19.11 -2.86 -7.36
C ASN A 125 -19.00 -3.07 -8.88
N ILE A 126 -17.78 -2.94 -9.41
CA ILE A 126 -17.42 -3.20 -10.81
C ILE A 126 -16.40 -4.34 -10.91
N TYR A 127 -16.39 -5.08 -12.01
CA TYR A 127 -15.32 -6.03 -12.27
C TYR A 127 -14.06 -5.31 -12.73
N GLN A 128 -12.92 -5.68 -12.16
CA GLN A 128 -11.60 -5.19 -12.54
C GLN A 128 -10.68 -6.36 -12.81
N MET A 129 -9.73 -6.17 -13.74
CA MET A 129 -8.55 -7.02 -13.82
C MET A 129 -7.55 -6.52 -12.77
N GLY A 130 -7.14 -7.39 -11.86
CA GLY A 130 -6.24 -7.04 -10.77
C GLY A 130 -4.97 -7.90 -10.80
N GLY A 131 -3.81 -7.25 -10.89
CA GLY A 131 -2.52 -7.84 -10.55
C GLY A 131 -2.24 -7.70 -9.06
N TYR A 132 -1.56 -8.68 -8.47
CA TYR A 132 -1.20 -8.67 -7.06
C TYR A 132 0.16 -9.30 -6.82
N ALA A 133 0.85 -8.82 -5.78
CA ALA A 133 2.12 -9.39 -5.33
C ALA A 133 2.32 -9.22 -3.82
N HIS A 134 2.93 -10.23 -3.21
CA HIS A 134 3.40 -10.18 -1.81
C HIS A 134 4.86 -9.71 -1.76
N LEU A 135 5.18 -8.85 -0.80
CA LEU A 135 6.55 -8.39 -0.57
C LEU A 135 7.37 -9.50 0.08
N THR A 136 8.37 -10.02 -0.63
CA THR A 136 9.27 -11.09 -0.14
C THR A 136 10.55 -10.57 0.51
N GLY A 137 10.67 -9.25 0.68
CA GLY A 137 11.89 -8.60 1.17
C GLY A 137 12.99 -8.50 0.11
N ALA A 138 14.08 -7.81 0.45
CA ALA A 138 15.24 -7.64 -0.43
C ALA A 138 16.50 -7.35 0.39
N LEU A 139 17.68 -7.71 -0.14
CA LEU A 139 18.99 -7.35 0.44
C LEU A 139 19.15 -7.75 1.93
N GLY A 140 18.61 -8.90 2.33
CA GLY A 140 18.67 -9.38 3.72
C GLY A 140 17.63 -8.76 4.66
N PHE A 141 16.83 -7.80 4.20
CA PHE A 141 15.64 -7.34 4.90
C PHE A 141 14.47 -8.29 4.58
N PRO A 142 13.85 -8.94 5.59
CA PRO A 142 12.78 -9.92 5.38
C PRO A 142 11.48 -9.31 4.83
N GLY A 143 11.39 -7.97 4.75
CA GLY A 143 10.19 -7.26 4.33
C GLY A 143 9.29 -6.86 5.50
N MET A 144 8.14 -6.29 5.17
CA MET A 144 7.12 -5.83 6.14
C MET A 144 5.83 -6.67 6.06
N ASN A 145 5.87 -7.82 5.39
CA ASN A 145 4.71 -8.65 5.01
C ASN A 145 3.61 -7.85 4.29
N TRP A 146 4.00 -6.79 3.57
CA TRP A 146 3.06 -5.99 2.80
C TRP A 146 2.70 -6.67 1.48
N SER A 147 1.62 -6.21 0.88
CA SER A 147 1.17 -6.69 -0.42
C SER A 147 0.66 -5.52 -1.26
N VAL A 148 0.85 -5.58 -2.56
CA VAL A 148 0.35 -4.58 -3.51
C VAL A 148 -0.75 -5.17 -4.38
N LEU A 149 -1.79 -4.38 -4.63
CA LEU A 149 -2.79 -4.62 -5.66
C LEU A 149 -2.72 -3.51 -6.69
N VAL A 150 -2.68 -3.87 -7.97
CA VAL A 150 -2.82 -2.95 -9.10
C VAL A 150 -4.05 -3.38 -9.87
N ARG A 151 -5.04 -2.51 -10.01
CA ARG A 151 -6.34 -2.86 -10.59
C ARG A 151 -6.72 -1.89 -11.69
N ILE A 152 -7.27 -2.43 -12.76
CA ILE A 152 -7.69 -1.68 -13.94
C ILE A 152 -9.16 -2.01 -14.23
N PRO A 153 -10.02 -1.01 -14.51
CA PRO A 153 -11.37 -1.23 -15.01
C PRO A 153 -11.38 -2.20 -16.20
N LYS A 154 -12.31 -3.15 -16.20
CA LYS A 154 -12.38 -4.21 -17.21
C LYS A 154 -12.50 -3.65 -18.64
N ASP A 155 -13.29 -2.60 -18.81
CA ASP A 155 -13.53 -1.92 -20.09
C ASP A 155 -12.22 -1.39 -20.69
N GLN A 156 -11.33 -0.84 -19.86
CA GLN A 156 -10.00 -0.48 -20.31
C GLN A 156 -9.22 -1.76 -20.65
N ALA A 157 -9.10 -2.70 -19.70
CA ALA A 157 -8.24 -3.89 -19.84
C ALA A 157 -8.52 -4.74 -21.11
N THR A 158 -9.76 -4.70 -21.63
CA THR A 158 -10.16 -5.43 -22.85
C THR A 158 -10.18 -4.60 -24.14
N ALA A 159 -9.87 -3.30 -24.07
CA ALA A 159 -9.86 -2.40 -25.22
C ALA A 159 -8.49 -2.33 -25.94
N ALA A 160 -7.46 -2.99 -25.40
CA ALA A 160 -6.12 -3.10 -25.99
C ALA A 160 -5.99 -4.30 -26.95
#